data_AF-A0AAD5ANJ3-F1
#
_entry.id   AF-A0AAD5ANJ3-F1
#
_cell.length_a   1.000
_cell.length_b   1.000
_cell.length_c   1.000
_cell.angle_alpha   90.00
_cell.angle_beta   90.00
_cell.angle_gamma   90.00
#
_symmetry.space_group_name_H-M   'P 1'
#
loop_
_entity.id
_entity.type
_entity.pdbx_description
1 polymer ?
#
loop_
_entity_poly.entity_id
_entity_poly.type
_entity_poly.pdbx_seq_one_letter_code
_entity_poly.pdbx_strand_id
1 'polypeptide(L)'
;MDFLTNRPQQVRSGSICSNTITLNTGVPQGCVLSPFLYSLFTSDYRPVNGSNSIIKFADDTTVIGLITNNDETAYREEIQHLVTWCNNLLLNTFKTKKLIVDFGKETRDTHDTNHINGMAVEHVSSFKFLGIHISVDLSWAFNTSSLVKKAHQRLFILRTLKKNQLSSDILVNFYRCAIVSIPTSCVTVWYGSCSDAERKALQLVVKTAQRITGTPLPDMEDIQKKCCLRRARSILKDSSHPA
;
A
#
# COMPACT_ATOMS: atom_id res chain seq x y z
N MET A 1 0.18 -33.15 -15.41
CA MET A 1 1.11 -32.14 -14.87
C MET A 1 0.67 -31.87 -13.43
N ASP A 2 1.53 -32.16 -12.47
CA ASP A 2 1.28 -31.77 -11.08
C ASP A 2 1.54 -30.26 -10.92
N PHE A 3 0.68 -29.58 -10.17
CA PHE A 3 0.77 -28.15 -9.94
C PHE A 3 1.84 -27.78 -8.92
N LEU A 4 2.23 -28.69 -8.02
CA LEU A 4 3.17 -28.37 -6.92
C LEU A 4 4.52 -29.07 -7.06
N THR A 5 4.56 -30.27 -7.63
CA THR A 5 5.79 -31.06 -7.75
C THR A 5 6.17 -31.32 -9.19
N ASN A 6 7.46 -31.58 -9.39
CA ASN A 6 8.07 -32.02 -10.64
C ASN A 6 7.69 -31.16 -11.85
N ARG A 7 7.62 -29.83 -11.67
CA ARG A 7 7.24 -28.90 -12.73
C ARG A 7 8.44 -28.59 -13.62
N PRO A 8 8.42 -28.93 -14.92
CA PRO A 8 9.47 -28.50 -15.83
C PRO A 8 9.35 -27.00 -16.15
N GLN A 9 10.45 -26.26 -16.04
CA GLN A 9 10.58 -24.86 -16.43
C GLN A 9 11.77 -24.67 -17.37
N GLN A 10 11.61 -23.82 -18.38
CA GLN A 10 12.69 -23.36 -19.26
C GLN A 10 12.44 -21.89 -19.64
N VAL A 11 13.50 -21.18 -20.00
CA VAL A 11 13.45 -19.81 -20.50
C VAL A 11 13.57 -19.83 -22.02
N ARG A 12 12.69 -19.12 -22.72
CA ARG A 12 12.74 -18.97 -24.19
C ARG A 12 13.06 -17.53 -24.56
N SER A 13 14.07 -17.34 -25.41
CA SER A 13 14.40 -16.07 -26.05
C SER A 13 14.35 -16.22 -27.57
N GLY A 14 13.33 -15.64 -28.20
CA GLY A 14 13.05 -15.88 -29.62
C GLY A 14 12.76 -17.36 -29.90
N SER A 15 13.58 -17.98 -30.75
CA SER A 15 13.52 -19.41 -31.10
C SER A 15 14.40 -20.31 -30.22
N ILE A 16 15.22 -19.75 -29.33
CA ILE A 16 16.16 -20.50 -28.50
C ILE A 16 15.54 -20.75 -27.12
N CYS A 17 15.61 -22.01 -26.67
CA CYS A 17 15.22 -22.42 -25.32
C CYS A 17 16.44 -22.79 -24.48
N SER A 18 16.38 -22.49 -23.19
CA SER A 18 17.34 -23.02 -22.22
C SER A 18 17.12 -24.52 -21.97
N ASN A 19 18.05 -25.15 -21.25
CA ASN A 19 17.80 -26.45 -20.64
C ASN A 19 16.57 -26.37 -19.71
N THR A 20 15.88 -27.51 -19.56
CA THR A 20 14.75 -27.64 -18.64
C THR A 20 15.27 -27.90 -17.22
N ILE A 21 14.76 -27.13 -16.26
CA ILE A 21 14.92 -27.38 -14.83
C ILE A 21 13.62 -27.92 -14.26
N THR A 22 13.69 -28.80 -13.26
CA THR A 22 12.50 -29.31 -12.57
C THR A 22 12.34 -28.60 -11.24
N LEU A 23 11.18 -27.99 -11.00
CA LEU A 23 10.85 -27.23 -9.80
C LEU A 23 9.90 -28.00 -8.90
N ASN A 24 10.26 -28.07 -7.62
CA ASN A 24 9.46 -28.66 -6.53
C ASN A 24 9.05 -27.62 -5.48
N THR A 25 9.45 -26.36 -5.66
CA THR A 25 9.20 -25.27 -4.72
C THR A 25 8.51 -24.10 -5.41
N GLY A 26 7.72 -23.36 -4.64
CA GLY A 26 6.95 -22.21 -5.12
C GLY A 26 5.73 -22.60 -5.95
N VAL A 27 5.05 -21.58 -6.48
CA VAL A 27 3.86 -21.71 -7.33
C VAL A 27 4.06 -20.92 -8.63
N PRO A 28 3.48 -21.32 -9.77
CA PRO A 28 3.65 -20.62 -11.04
C PRO A 28 3.12 -19.17 -10.99
N GLN A 29 3.94 -18.19 -11.36
CA GLN A 29 3.48 -16.80 -11.47
C GLN A 29 2.45 -16.67 -12.61
N GLY A 30 1.41 -15.87 -12.39
CA GLY A 30 0.32 -15.68 -13.34
C GLY A 30 -0.78 -16.74 -13.29
N CYS A 31 -0.63 -17.80 -12.48
CA CYS A 31 -1.73 -18.73 -12.23
C CYS A 31 -2.72 -18.17 -11.19
N VAL A 32 -4.01 -18.34 -11.44
CA VAL A 32 -5.11 -17.90 -10.56
C VAL A 32 -5.05 -18.55 -9.16
N LEU A 33 -4.55 -19.77 -9.07
CA LEU A 33 -4.46 -20.52 -7.80
C LEU A 33 -3.26 -20.10 -6.94
N SER A 34 -2.22 -19.54 -7.54
CA SER A 34 -0.97 -19.21 -6.86
C SER A 34 -1.13 -18.23 -5.68
N PRO A 35 -1.89 -17.12 -5.78
CA PRO A 35 -2.12 -16.23 -4.65
C PRO A 35 -2.84 -16.92 -3.48
N PHE A 36 -3.83 -17.75 -3.76
CA PHE A 36 -4.57 -18.49 -2.74
C PHE A 36 -3.68 -19.47 -1.98
N LEU A 37 -2.86 -20.24 -2.71
CA LEU A 37 -1.90 -21.17 -2.10
C LEU A 37 -0.85 -20.45 -1.27
N TYR A 38 -0.39 -19.27 -1.69
CA TYR A 38 0.51 -18.45 -0.89
C TYR A 38 -0.16 -17.93 0.40
N SER A 39 -1.42 -17.49 0.30
CA SER A 39 -2.20 -17.10 1.48
C SER A 39 -2.37 -18.25 2.47
N LEU A 40 -2.66 -19.46 1.98
CA LEU A 40 -2.72 -20.67 2.83
C LEU A 40 -1.36 -21.02 3.44
N PHE A 41 -0.29 -20.97 2.64
CA PHE A 41 1.07 -21.29 3.06
C PHE A 41 1.55 -20.39 4.20
N THR A 42 1.15 -19.12 4.21
CA THR A 42 1.49 -18.15 5.26
C THR A 42 0.40 -18.00 6.32
N SER A 43 -0.67 -18.78 6.25
CA SER A 43 -1.88 -18.58 7.05
C SER A 43 -1.75 -19.02 8.50
N ASP A 44 -0.72 -19.76 8.88
CA ASP A 44 -0.46 -20.26 10.23
C ASP A 44 0.25 -19.23 11.10
N TYR A 45 1.05 -18.33 10.51
CA TYR A 45 1.73 -17.29 11.29
C TYR A 45 0.70 -16.35 11.95
N ARG A 46 0.81 -16.19 13.27
CA ARG A 46 -0.06 -15.36 14.12
C ARG A 46 0.83 -14.59 15.11
N PRO A 47 0.37 -13.40 15.58
CA PRO A 47 1.08 -12.69 16.63
C PRO A 47 1.19 -13.58 17.88
N VAL A 48 2.36 -13.56 18.52
CA VAL A 48 2.63 -14.27 19.77
C VAL A 48 1.98 -13.54 20.94
N ASN A 49 2.07 -12.20 20.93
CA ASN A 49 1.54 -11.35 21.97
C ASN A 49 0.29 -10.59 21.48
N GLY A 50 -0.75 -10.51 22.30
CA GLY A 50 -1.97 -9.74 22.01
C GLY A 50 -1.75 -8.23 21.87
N SER A 51 -0.61 -7.70 22.33
CA SER A 51 -0.22 -6.29 22.10
C SER A 51 0.29 -6.03 20.67
N ASN A 52 0.55 -7.08 19.89
CA ASN A 52 1.05 -6.99 18.53
C ASN A 52 -0.06 -7.31 17.52
N SER A 53 0.03 -6.70 16.35
CA SER A 53 -0.85 -6.97 15.22
C SER A 53 -0.03 -7.31 13.99
N ILE A 54 -0.47 -8.32 13.25
CA ILE A 54 0.14 -8.74 12.00
C ILE A 54 -0.81 -8.42 10.86
N ILE A 55 -0.34 -7.64 9.89
CA ILE A 55 -1.05 -7.38 8.64
C ILE A 55 -0.27 -8.06 7.51
N LYS A 56 -0.96 -8.89 6.72
CA LYS A 56 -0.38 -9.57 5.56
C LYS A 56 -1.08 -9.11 4.29
N PHE A 57 -0.32 -8.77 3.26
CA PHE A 57 -0.84 -8.47 1.94
C PHE A 57 0.09 -9.06 0.88
N ALA A 58 -0.35 -10.16 0.26
CA ALA A 58 0.55 -10.99 -0.54
C ALA A 58 1.83 -11.31 0.28
N ASP A 59 3.01 -11.09 -0.28
CA ASP A 59 4.31 -11.30 0.36
C ASP A 59 4.71 -10.21 1.37
N ASP A 60 4.05 -9.06 1.36
CA ASP A 60 4.29 -8.00 2.34
C ASP A 60 3.68 -8.38 3.70
N THR A 61 4.52 -8.47 4.74
CA THR A 61 4.08 -8.65 6.14
C THR A 61 4.49 -7.44 6.96
N THR A 62 3.54 -6.89 7.72
CA THR A 62 3.75 -5.77 8.64
C THR A 62 3.48 -6.21 10.05
N VAL A 63 4.48 -6.03 10.92
CA VAL A 63 4.38 -6.22 12.36
C VAL A 63 4.16 -4.86 13.00
N ILE A 64 3.06 -4.71 13.72
CA ILE A 64 2.72 -3.52 14.48
C ILE A 64 2.80 -3.91 15.95
N GLY A 65 3.60 -3.20 16.74
CA GLY A 65 3.69 -3.39 18.19
C GLY A 65 3.45 -2.08 18.92
N LEU A 66 2.79 -2.17 20.08
CA LEU A 66 2.63 -1.04 20.98
C LEU A 66 3.88 -0.91 21.86
N ILE A 67 4.50 0.27 21.87
CA ILE A 67 5.58 0.61 22.79
C ILE A 67 4.95 1.34 23.99
N THR A 68 5.16 0.83 25.20
CA THR A 68 4.63 1.44 26.43
C THR A 68 5.77 1.71 27.39
N ASN A 69 5.89 2.92 27.93
CA ASN A 69 6.99 3.30 28.83
C ASN A 69 8.38 2.98 28.26
N ASN A 70 8.56 3.15 26.94
CA ASN A 70 9.78 2.79 26.21
C ASN A 70 10.12 1.29 26.21
N ASP A 71 9.18 0.43 26.58
CA ASP A 71 9.29 -1.02 26.46
C ASP A 71 8.80 -1.47 25.09
N GLU A 72 9.71 -1.98 24.27
CA GLU A 72 9.43 -2.61 22.96
C GLU A 72 9.65 -4.13 22.98
N THR A 73 9.76 -4.76 24.16
CA THR A 73 10.10 -6.19 24.31
C THR A 73 9.14 -7.09 23.54
N ALA A 74 7.83 -6.90 23.70
CA ALA A 74 6.82 -7.68 22.99
C ALA A 74 6.96 -7.57 21.46
N TYR A 75 7.30 -6.38 20.95
CA TYR A 75 7.54 -6.17 19.53
C TYR A 75 8.83 -6.87 19.05
N ARG A 76 9.91 -6.80 19.84
CA ARG A 76 11.19 -7.45 19.50
C ARG A 76 11.08 -8.97 19.49
N GLU A 77 10.38 -9.56 20.46
CA GLU A 77 10.09 -10.99 20.51
C GLU A 77 9.30 -11.43 19.28
N GLU A 78 8.33 -10.62 18.84
CA GLU A 78 7.56 -10.89 17.62
C GLU A 78 8.42 -10.88 16.36
N ILE A 79 9.34 -9.93 16.24
CA ILE A 79 10.30 -9.89 15.12
C ILE A 79 11.16 -11.14 15.13
N GLN A 80 11.69 -11.55 16.28
CA GLN A 80 12.51 -12.77 16.39
C GLN A 80 11.71 -14.03 16.04
N HIS A 81 10.45 -14.09 16.46
CA HIS A 81 9.54 -15.18 16.11
C HIS A 81 9.24 -15.21 14.61
N LEU A 82 8.97 -14.06 13.99
CA LEU A 82 8.78 -13.93 12.54
C LEU A 82 10.00 -14.44 11.78
N VAL A 83 11.20 -14.02 12.16
CA VAL A 83 12.46 -14.43 11.52
C VAL A 83 12.63 -15.95 11.60
N THR A 84 12.31 -16.54 12.74
CA THR A 84 12.39 -17.99 12.96
C THR A 84 11.33 -18.75 12.15
N TRP A 85 10.10 -18.25 12.11
CA TRP A 85 9.01 -18.85 11.33
C TRP A 85 9.29 -18.79 9.82
N CYS A 86 9.93 -17.71 9.34
CA CYS A 86 10.36 -17.54 7.97
C CYS A 86 11.54 -18.46 7.55
N ASN A 87 11.85 -19.56 8.24
CA ASN A 87 12.99 -20.43 7.91
C ASN A 87 13.05 -20.86 6.42
N ASN A 88 11.89 -21.08 5.78
CA ASN A 88 11.79 -21.40 4.35
C ASN A 88 11.38 -20.21 3.46
N LEU A 89 11.31 -19.00 4.03
CA LEU A 89 10.94 -17.74 3.37
C LEU A 89 12.05 -16.71 3.55
N LEU A 90 12.69 -16.29 2.46
CA LEU A 90 13.77 -15.31 2.57
C LEU A 90 13.21 -13.91 2.86
N LEU A 91 13.41 -13.45 4.09
CA LEU A 91 13.18 -12.06 4.48
C LEU A 91 14.20 -11.14 3.83
N ASN A 92 13.71 -10.10 3.14
CA ASN A 92 14.55 -9.10 2.53
C ASN A 92 14.76 -7.92 3.50
N THR A 93 15.79 -7.99 4.34
CA THR A 93 16.09 -6.93 5.32
C THR A 93 16.32 -5.57 4.66
N PHE A 94 16.95 -5.53 3.47
CA PHE A 94 17.20 -4.28 2.74
C PHE A 94 15.91 -3.54 2.33
N LYS A 95 14.84 -4.29 2.01
CA LYS A 95 13.53 -3.72 1.71
C LYS A 95 12.66 -3.51 2.96
N THR A 96 13.00 -4.14 4.07
CA THR A 96 12.28 -4.00 5.34
C THR A 96 12.61 -2.64 5.96
N LYS A 97 11.59 -1.93 6.45
CA LYS A 97 11.72 -0.61 7.08
C LYS A 97 11.05 -0.62 8.45
N LYS A 98 11.63 0.08 9.42
CA LYS A 98 11.04 0.37 10.74
C LYS A 98 10.55 1.82 10.73
N LEU A 99 9.28 2.02 11.08
CA LEU A 99 8.65 3.33 11.24
C LEU A 99 8.13 3.38 12.67
N ILE A 100 8.56 4.38 13.46
CA ILE A 100 8.10 4.58 14.83
C ILE A 100 7.24 5.84 14.83
N VAL A 101 5.99 5.71 15.28
CA VAL A 101 5.08 6.84 15.46
C VAL A 101 5.03 7.14 16.95
N ASP A 102 5.62 8.26 17.34
CA ASP A 102 5.65 8.72 18.73
C ASP A 102 5.24 10.20 18.79
N PHE A 103 4.26 10.49 19.65
CA PHE A 103 3.75 11.85 19.93
C PHE A 103 4.17 12.35 21.32
N GLY A 104 5.03 11.60 22.01
CA GLY A 104 5.63 11.98 23.27
C GLY A 104 6.41 13.29 23.14
N LYS A 105 6.41 14.08 24.22
CA LYS A 105 7.15 15.36 24.28
C LYS A 105 8.68 15.17 24.35
N GLU A 106 9.14 13.98 24.70
CA GLU A 106 10.55 13.66 24.78
C GLU A 106 10.97 12.89 23.53
N THR A 107 11.64 13.56 22.60
CA THR A 107 12.42 12.90 21.54
C THR A 107 13.49 12.06 22.22
N ARG A 108 13.26 10.76 22.34
CA ARG A 108 14.26 9.81 22.84
C ARG A 108 14.81 9.03 21.65
N ASP A 109 16.05 9.36 21.27
CA ASP A 109 16.81 8.74 20.18
C ASP A 109 17.21 7.27 20.45
N THR A 110 16.61 6.61 21.43
CA THR A 110 17.10 5.34 21.99
C THR A 110 16.10 4.21 21.78
N HIS A 111 15.62 4.05 20.54
CA HIS A 111 15.08 2.76 20.13
C HIS A 111 16.19 1.95 19.50
N ASP A 112 16.46 0.78 20.07
CA ASP A 112 17.46 -0.13 19.54
C ASP A 112 17.14 -0.45 18.07
N THR A 113 18.20 -0.52 17.26
CA THR A 113 18.07 -0.93 15.87
C THR A 113 17.73 -2.42 15.84
N ASN A 114 16.58 -2.75 15.24
CA ASN A 114 16.22 -4.15 15.03
C ASN A 114 17.18 -4.77 14.02
N HIS A 115 17.63 -6.00 14.31
CA HIS A 115 18.46 -6.77 13.40
C HIS A 115 17.68 -7.97 12.88
N ILE A 116 17.67 -8.15 11.56
CA ILE A 116 17.11 -9.33 10.91
C ILE A 116 18.28 -10.04 10.22
N ASN A 117 18.56 -11.27 10.63
CA ASN A 117 19.70 -12.07 10.16
C ASN A 117 21.04 -11.31 10.27
N GLY A 118 21.25 -10.59 11.37
CA GLY A 118 22.46 -9.78 11.61
C GLY A 118 22.54 -8.46 10.85
N MET A 119 21.57 -8.14 9.98
CA MET A 119 21.50 -6.85 9.29
C MET A 119 20.55 -5.89 10.00
N ALA A 120 21.01 -4.66 10.20
CA ALA A 120 20.20 -3.57 10.74
C ALA A 120 19.03 -3.22 9.81
N VAL A 121 17.82 -3.10 10.36
CA VAL A 121 16.64 -2.60 9.66
C VAL A 121 16.70 -1.08 9.61
N GLU A 122 16.51 -0.50 8.41
CA GLU A 122 16.52 0.95 8.23
C GLU A 122 15.31 1.60 8.93
N HIS A 123 15.58 2.61 9.77
CA HIS A 123 14.58 3.49 10.33
C HIS A 123 14.26 4.59 9.31
N VAL A 124 12.97 4.80 9.03
CA VAL A 124 12.52 5.81 8.06
C VAL A 124 11.57 6.80 8.71
N SER A 125 11.50 8.03 8.19
CA SER A 125 10.53 9.04 8.60
C SER A 125 9.20 8.96 7.83
N SER A 126 9.18 8.25 6.71
CA SER A 126 7.98 7.96 5.93
C SER A 126 8.14 6.64 5.17
N PHE A 127 7.05 5.88 5.06
CA PHE A 127 7.01 4.62 4.34
C PHE A 127 5.78 4.53 3.44
N LYS A 128 5.94 3.93 2.25
CA LYS A 128 4.84 3.70 1.31
C LYS A 128 4.15 2.37 1.59
N PHE A 129 3.12 2.40 2.43
CA PHE A 129 2.32 1.23 2.78
C PHE A 129 1.12 1.09 1.84
N LEU A 130 1.05 -0.01 1.09
CA LEU A 130 -0.05 -0.35 0.17
C LEU A 130 -0.51 0.79 -0.76
N GLY A 131 0.44 1.63 -1.19
CA GLY A 131 0.18 2.74 -2.10
C GLY A 131 0.04 4.12 -1.45
N ILE A 132 -0.05 4.19 -0.11
CA ILE A 132 -0.18 5.42 0.66
C ILE A 132 1.10 5.69 1.44
N HIS A 133 1.53 6.95 1.52
CA HIS A 133 2.65 7.32 2.37
C HIS A 133 2.18 7.61 3.78
N ILE A 134 2.75 6.90 4.75
CA ILE A 134 2.55 7.11 6.18
C ILE A 134 3.83 7.73 6.72
N SER A 135 3.71 8.85 7.43
CA SER A 135 4.82 9.58 8.02
C SER A 135 4.83 9.39 9.54
N VAL A 136 5.99 9.53 10.19
CA VAL A 136 6.13 9.37 11.66
C VAL A 136 5.27 10.34 12.46
N ASP A 137 5.00 11.52 11.92
CA ASP A 137 4.15 12.57 12.48
C ASP A 137 2.66 12.40 12.08
N LEU A 138 2.34 11.34 11.33
CA LEU A 138 1.05 11.11 10.67
C LEU A 138 0.58 12.28 9.79
N SER A 139 1.49 13.13 9.33
CA SER A 139 1.21 14.18 8.36
C SER A 139 0.98 13.59 6.97
N TRP A 140 -0.03 14.12 6.27
CA TRP A 140 -0.40 13.72 4.92
C TRP A 140 0.24 14.59 3.84
N ALA A 141 1.16 15.49 4.20
CA ALA A 141 1.82 16.38 3.25
C ALA A 141 2.59 15.61 2.15
N PHE A 142 3.39 14.60 2.54
CA PHE A 142 4.15 13.79 1.58
C PHE A 142 3.23 12.95 0.68
N ASN A 143 2.19 12.33 1.26
CA ASN A 143 1.20 11.57 0.51
C ASN A 143 0.48 12.48 -0.51
N THR A 144 -0.04 13.61 -0.05
CA THR A 144 -0.80 14.56 -0.87
C THR A 144 0.04 15.13 -2.00
N SER A 145 1.26 15.58 -1.71
CA SER A 145 2.17 16.11 -2.75
C SER A 145 2.50 15.06 -3.82
N SER A 146 2.73 13.80 -3.43
CA SER A 146 2.93 12.68 -4.35
C SER A 146 1.71 12.41 -5.23
N LEU A 147 0.50 12.42 -4.64
CA LEU A 147 -0.75 12.24 -5.37
C LEU A 147 -1.02 13.40 -6.35
N VAL A 148 -0.83 14.64 -5.92
CA VAL A 148 -0.98 15.84 -6.75
C VAL A 148 0.01 15.81 -7.92
N LYS A 149 1.28 15.44 -7.69
CA LYS A 149 2.27 15.29 -8.76
C LYS A 149 1.83 14.27 -9.82
N LYS A 150 1.34 13.10 -9.39
CA LYS A 150 0.81 12.08 -10.32
C LYS A 150 -0.42 12.59 -11.07
N ALA A 151 -1.33 13.27 -10.38
CA ALA A 151 -2.53 13.82 -11.00
C ALA A 151 -2.19 14.90 -12.05
N HIS A 152 -1.18 15.74 -11.80
CA HIS A 152 -0.68 16.70 -12.79
C HIS A 152 -0.11 16.05 -14.05
N GLN A 153 0.60 14.92 -13.92
CA GLN A 153 1.06 14.15 -15.09
C GLN A 153 -0.13 13.66 -15.93
N ARG A 154 -1.23 13.24 -15.28
CA ARG A 154 -2.45 12.80 -15.98
C ARG A 154 -3.26 13.98 -16.55
N LEU A 155 -3.23 15.15 -15.90
CA LEU A 155 -3.81 16.38 -16.45
C LEU A 155 -3.14 16.79 -17.77
N PHE A 156 -1.84 16.56 -17.92
CA PHE A 156 -1.16 16.79 -19.20
C PHE A 156 -1.77 15.93 -20.31
N ILE A 157 -2.01 14.64 -20.05
CA ILE A 157 -2.66 13.75 -21.01
C ILE A 157 -4.08 14.24 -21.31
N LEU A 158 -4.85 14.63 -20.29
CA LEU A 158 -6.20 15.17 -20.47
C LEU A 158 -6.21 16.42 -21.38
N ARG A 159 -5.22 17.31 -21.24
CA ARG A 159 -5.06 18.48 -22.15
C ARG A 159 -4.75 18.04 -23.57
N THR A 160 -3.89 17.05 -23.75
CA THR A 160 -3.59 16.49 -25.08
C THR A 160 -4.83 15.90 -25.72
N LEU A 161 -5.66 15.16 -24.96
CA LEU A 161 -6.93 14.64 -25.47
C LEU A 161 -7.88 15.78 -25.88
N LYS A 162 -7.99 16.84 -25.08
CA LYS A 162 -8.79 18.02 -25.44
C LYS A 162 -8.28 18.70 -26.72
N LYS A 163 -6.96 18.82 -26.88
CA LYS A 163 -6.32 19.40 -28.08
C LYS A 163 -6.66 18.59 -29.35
N ASN A 164 -6.74 17.26 -29.22
CA ASN A 164 -7.17 16.36 -30.30
C ASN A 164 -8.70 16.31 -30.49
N GLN A 165 -9.43 17.28 -29.93
CA GLN A 165 -10.88 17.47 -30.14
C GLN A 165 -11.75 16.28 -29.71
N LEU A 166 -11.31 15.48 -28.72
CA LEU A 166 -12.16 14.45 -28.15
C LEU A 166 -13.38 15.07 -27.44
N SER A 167 -14.50 14.34 -27.44
CA SER A 167 -15.75 14.79 -26.82
C SER A 167 -15.62 14.97 -25.32
N SER A 168 -16.43 15.86 -24.75
CA SER A 168 -16.43 16.10 -23.29
C SER A 168 -16.74 14.83 -22.50
N ASP A 169 -17.58 13.92 -23.01
CA ASP A 169 -17.86 12.65 -22.35
C ASP A 169 -16.62 11.77 -22.19
N ILE A 170 -15.80 11.66 -23.24
CA ILE A 170 -14.54 10.90 -23.19
C ILE A 170 -13.56 11.56 -22.22
N LEU A 171 -13.48 12.90 -22.23
CA LEU A 171 -12.60 13.64 -21.32
C LEU A 171 -13.01 13.49 -19.86
N VAL A 172 -14.31 13.53 -19.56
CA VAL A 172 -14.85 13.29 -18.22
C VAL A 172 -14.60 11.84 -17.80
N ASN A 173 -14.77 10.88 -18.70
CA ASN A 173 -14.48 9.48 -18.42
C ASN A 173 -12.99 9.27 -18.12
N PHE A 174 -12.10 9.86 -18.93
CA PHE A 174 -10.66 9.84 -18.67
C PHE A 174 -10.33 10.46 -17.31
N TYR A 175 -10.91 11.61 -16.98
CA TYR A 175 -10.74 12.25 -15.67
C TYR A 175 -11.15 11.32 -14.52
N ARG A 176 -12.32 10.68 -14.61
CA ARG A 176 -12.80 9.74 -13.58
C ARG A 176 -11.88 8.54 -13.43
N CYS A 177 -11.47 7.93 -14.54
CA CYS A 177 -10.69 6.69 -14.53
C CYS A 177 -9.20 6.90 -14.22
N ALA A 178 -8.60 8.00 -14.67
CA ALA A 178 -7.14 8.20 -14.62
C ALA A 178 -6.69 9.27 -13.63
N ILE A 179 -7.54 10.24 -13.30
CA ILE A 179 -7.20 11.34 -12.38
C ILE A 179 -7.86 11.12 -11.02
N VAL A 180 -9.18 10.90 -10.97
CA VAL A 180 -9.91 10.70 -9.69
C VAL A 180 -9.52 9.39 -9.02
N SER A 181 -9.18 8.36 -9.78
CA SER A 181 -8.70 7.08 -9.23
C SER A 181 -7.43 7.20 -8.38
N ILE A 182 -6.62 8.23 -8.59
CA ILE A 182 -5.37 8.46 -7.85
C ILE A 182 -5.68 8.85 -6.39
N PRO A 183 -6.36 9.98 -6.10
CA PRO A 183 -6.64 10.38 -4.74
C PRO A 183 -7.83 9.64 -4.11
N THR A 184 -8.61 8.86 -4.86
CA THR A 184 -9.69 8.06 -4.23
C THR A 184 -9.18 6.80 -3.54
N SER A 185 -7.95 6.37 -3.83
CA SER A 185 -7.31 5.27 -3.10
C SER A 185 -7.14 5.64 -1.63
N CYS A 186 -7.73 4.85 -0.74
CA CYS A 186 -7.75 5.04 0.72
C CYS A 186 -8.16 6.45 1.18
N VAL A 187 -8.91 7.21 0.39
CA VAL A 187 -9.29 8.61 0.68
C VAL A 187 -10.01 8.78 2.02
N THR A 188 -10.69 7.72 2.47
CA THR A 188 -11.40 7.68 3.76
C THR A 188 -10.46 7.72 4.96
N VAL A 189 -9.18 7.37 4.78
CA VAL A 189 -8.17 7.33 5.83
C VAL A 189 -7.46 8.67 5.97
N TRP A 190 -6.99 9.23 4.86
CA TRP A 190 -6.02 10.33 4.91
C TRP A 190 -6.63 11.72 4.71
N TYR A 191 -7.68 11.87 3.89
CA TYR A 191 -8.18 13.19 3.50
C TYR A 191 -8.81 13.97 4.66
N GLY A 192 -9.42 13.25 5.62
CA GLY A 192 -10.01 13.86 6.81
C GLY A 192 -9.01 14.64 7.67
N SER A 193 -7.75 14.17 7.69
CA SER A 193 -6.67 14.79 8.48
C SER A 193 -5.75 15.68 7.64
N CYS A 194 -6.11 15.96 6.38
CA CYS A 194 -5.34 16.90 5.55
C CYS A 194 -5.51 18.34 6.03
N SER A 195 -4.42 19.10 5.94
CA SER A 195 -4.43 20.55 6.16
C SER A 195 -5.25 21.28 5.08
N ASP A 196 -5.64 22.53 5.36
CA ASP A 196 -6.34 23.36 4.37
C ASP A 196 -5.50 23.58 3.10
N ALA A 197 -4.18 23.69 3.23
CA ALA A 197 -3.27 23.83 2.10
C ALA A 197 -3.28 22.57 1.21
N GLU A 198 -3.24 21.39 1.84
CA GLU A 198 -3.31 20.10 1.14
C GLU A 198 -4.66 19.90 0.43
N ARG A 199 -5.76 20.20 1.12
CA ARG A 199 -7.11 20.16 0.53
C ARG A 199 -7.25 21.09 -0.66
N LYS A 200 -6.73 22.32 -0.54
CA LYS A 200 -6.68 23.30 -1.64
C LYS A 200 -5.87 22.77 -2.82
N ALA A 201 -4.71 22.16 -2.59
CA ALA A 201 -3.87 21.60 -3.65
C ALA A 201 -4.59 20.50 -4.44
N LEU A 202 -5.29 19.60 -3.76
CA LEU A 202 -6.11 18.57 -4.40
C LEU A 202 -7.28 19.17 -5.17
N GLN A 203 -7.97 20.16 -4.59
CA GLN A 203 -9.09 20.83 -5.25
C GLN A 203 -8.65 21.60 -6.51
N LEU A 204 -7.41 22.11 -6.56
CA LEU A 204 -6.87 22.75 -7.78
C LEU A 204 -6.74 21.78 -8.95
N VAL A 205 -6.44 20.49 -8.68
CA VAL A 205 -6.43 19.44 -9.72
C VAL A 205 -7.83 19.29 -10.31
N VAL A 206 -8.87 19.20 -9.46
CA VAL A 206 -10.28 19.10 -9.87
C VAL A 206 -10.69 20.31 -10.70
N LYS A 207 -10.44 21.53 -10.20
CA LYS A 207 -10.75 22.79 -10.90
C LYS A 207 -10.05 22.87 -12.27
N THR A 208 -8.80 22.41 -12.35
CA THR A 208 -8.05 22.37 -13.62
C THR A 208 -8.69 21.39 -14.61
N ALA A 209 -9.05 20.18 -14.17
CA ALA A 209 -9.74 19.21 -15.00
C ALA A 209 -11.12 19.73 -15.48
N GLN A 210 -11.87 20.39 -14.60
CA GLN A 210 -13.17 21.00 -14.92
C GLN A 210 -13.03 22.04 -16.03
N ARG A 211 -11.99 22.90 -15.96
CA ARG A 211 -11.71 23.88 -17.01
C ARG A 211 -11.38 23.21 -18.36
N ILE A 212 -10.64 22.11 -18.35
CA ILE A 212 -10.24 21.41 -19.59
C ILE A 212 -11.43 20.67 -20.22
N THR A 213 -12.23 20.01 -19.39
CA THR A 213 -13.40 19.21 -19.83
C THR A 213 -14.58 20.10 -20.23
N GLY A 214 -14.69 21.30 -19.65
CA GLY A 214 -15.81 22.21 -19.86
C GLY A 214 -17.08 21.77 -19.12
N THR A 215 -16.98 20.83 -18.20
CA THR A 215 -18.11 20.22 -17.48
C THR A 215 -17.93 20.35 -15.97
N PRO A 216 -18.99 20.63 -15.19
CA PRO A 216 -18.91 20.60 -13.73
C PRO A 216 -18.43 19.24 -13.22
N LEU A 217 -17.43 19.25 -12.33
CA LEU A 217 -16.89 18.05 -11.69
C LEU A 217 -17.14 18.12 -10.18
N PRO A 218 -17.38 16.98 -9.50
CA PRO A 218 -17.57 16.96 -8.06
C PRO A 218 -16.31 17.43 -7.33
N ASP A 219 -16.51 18.18 -6.25
CA ASP A 219 -15.41 18.62 -5.39
C ASP A 219 -14.77 17.44 -4.66
N MET A 220 -13.49 17.60 -4.29
CA MET A 220 -12.72 16.55 -3.64
C MET A 220 -13.35 16.13 -2.30
N GLU A 221 -13.92 17.09 -1.57
CA GLU A 221 -14.64 16.83 -0.33
C GLU A 221 -15.92 16.02 -0.54
N ASP A 222 -16.68 16.30 -1.60
CA ASP A 222 -17.88 15.51 -1.93
C ASP A 222 -17.53 14.09 -2.32
N ILE A 223 -16.44 13.91 -3.07
CA ILE A 223 -15.90 12.59 -3.42
C ILE A 223 -15.54 11.84 -2.14
N GLN A 224 -14.83 12.47 -1.20
CA GLN A 224 -14.46 11.86 0.06
C GLN A 224 -15.68 11.49 0.91
N LYS A 225 -16.65 12.40 1.06
CA LYS A 225 -17.90 12.14 1.80
C LYS A 225 -18.64 10.93 1.22
N LYS A 226 -18.77 10.85 -0.11
CA LYS A 226 -19.38 9.70 -0.79
C LYS A 226 -18.61 8.41 -0.52
N CYS A 227 -17.27 8.44 -0.56
CA CYS A 227 -16.44 7.27 -0.24
C CYS A 227 -16.61 6.83 1.22
N CYS A 228 -16.62 7.76 2.18
CA CYS A 228 -16.84 7.46 3.60
C CYS A 228 -18.24 6.87 3.84
N LEU A 229 -19.29 7.45 3.29
CA LEU A 229 -20.65 6.93 3.40
C LEU A 229 -20.78 5.52 2.81
N ARG A 230 -20.14 5.27 1.66
CA ARG A 230 -20.12 3.94 1.05
C ARG A 230 -19.40 2.93 1.96
N ARG A 231 -18.25 3.31 2.55
CA ARG A 231 -17.50 2.45 3.47
C ARG A 231 -18.31 2.17 4.75
N ALA A 232 -18.92 3.19 5.35
CA ALA A 232 -19.76 3.05 6.53
C ALA A 232 -20.95 2.11 6.27
N ARG A 233 -21.67 2.27 5.15
CA ARG A 233 -22.74 1.36 4.75
C ARG A 233 -22.25 -0.08 4.52
N SER A 234 -21.03 -0.26 4.01
CA SER A 234 -20.44 -1.59 3.85
C SER A 234 -20.16 -2.23 5.20
N ILE A 235 -19.64 -1.47 6.17
CA ILE A 235 -19.35 -1.93 7.53
C ILE A 235 -20.65 -2.31 8.24
N LEU A 236 -21.67 -1.46 8.18
CA LEU A 236 -22.98 -1.72 8.82
C LEU A 236 -23.70 -2.97 8.27
N LYS A 237 -23.36 -3.40 7.05
CA LYS A 237 -23.92 -4.60 6.43
C LYS A 237 -23.08 -5.85 6.69
N ASP A 238 -21.88 -5.70 7.24
CA ASP A 238 -20.96 -6.80 7.49
C ASP A 238 -21.14 -7.31 8.92
N SER A 239 -21.86 -8.43 9.04
CA SER A 239 -22.10 -9.08 10.34
C SER A 239 -20.83 -9.66 10.98
N SER A 240 -19.72 -9.73 10.25
CA SER A 240 -18.42 -10.20 10.75
C SER A 240 -17.48 -9.06 11.15
N HIS A 241 -17.88 -7.80 10.94
CA HIS A 241 -17.06 -6.67 11.34
C HIS A 241 -16.91 -6.65 12.88
N PRO A 242 -15.69 -6.49 13.42
CA PRO A 242 -15.48 -6.36 14.86
C PRO A 242 -16.33 -5.20 15.43
N ALA A 243 -17.04 -5.47 16.52
CA ALA A 243 -17.88 -4.49 17.21
C ALA A 243 -17.04 -3.41 17.91
#